data_AF-A0A0I9TMF4-F1
#
_entry.id   AF-A0A0I9TMF4-F1
#
_cell.length_a   1.000
_cell.length_b   1.000
_cell.length_c   1.000
_cell.angle_alpha   90.00
_cell.angle_beta   90.00
_cell.angle_gamma   90.00
#
_symmetry.space_group_name_H-M   'P 1'
#
loop_
_entity.id
_entity.type
_entity.pdbx_description
1 polymer ?
#
loop_
_entity_poly.entity_id
_entity_poly.type
_entity_poly.pdbx_seq_one_letter_code
_entity_poly.pdbx_strand_id
1 'polypeptide(L)'
;MRQARAQGFAGMTAQLVHLIRLASTAMRHATAALFNADPPAAESITAAYEAVSVLRDELEDHAAVLLGLRVQSGVLELLATIAAVHIDAETERIGQLAREVADIARTRRGWASISAPLLGVLRELSEVCFETAAKAADVVESHTATSAVELAARCHERFAEHARALTRYRALLAVGAPSGRGGMRGNPQLAESWCTMKGSPSGRCGVAVLG
;
A
#
# COMPACT_ATOMS: atom_id res chain seq x y z
N MET A 1 10.12 9.00 39.17
CA MET A 1 9.02 9.48 38.31
C MET A 1 9.46 9.84 36.90
N ARG A 2 10.43 10.75 36.66
CA ARG A 2 10.92 11.06 35.28
C ARG A 2 11.45 9.83 34.52
N GLN A 3 12.23 8.98 35.18
CA GLN A 3 12.87 7.82 34.55
C GLN A 3 11.85 6.76 34.10
N ALA A 4 10.81 6.52 34.91
CA ALA A 4 9.69 5.65 34.54
C ALA A 4 8.89 6.19 33.34
N ARG A 5 8.74 7.53 33.25
CA ARG A 5 8.08 8.16 32.10
C ARG A 5 8.91 8.07 30.82
N ALA A 6 10.22 8.32 30.91
CA ALA A 6 11.12 8.16 29.77
C ALA A 6 11.12 6.71 29.24
N GLN A 7 11.02 5.73 30.15
CA GLN A 7 10.85 4.32 29.78
C GLN A 7 9.50 4.06 29.09
N GLY A 8 8.40 4.65 29.58
CA GLY A 8 7.09 4.59 28.92
C GLY A 8 7.13 5.15 27.49
N PHE A 9 7.73 6.34 27.30
CA PHE A 9 7.89 6.94 25.97
C PHE A 9 8.72 6.07 25.02
N ALA A 10 9.88 5.57 25.48
CA ALA A 10 10.70 4.67 24.66
C ALA A 10 9.97 3.37 24.29
N GLY A 11 9.17 2.83 25.22
CA GLY A 11 8.29 1.69 24.96
C GLY A 11 7.25 1.98 23.88
N MET A 12 6.59 3.13 23.96
CA MET A 12 5.58 3.55 22.98
C MET A 12 6.19 3.74 21.58
N THR A 13 7.38 4.36 21.47
CA THR A 13 8.08 4.46 20.18
C THR A 13 8.36 3.07 19.60
N ALA A 14 8.86 2.13 20.40
CA ALA A 14 9.14 0.77 19.93
C ALA A 14 7.87 0.06 19.46
N GLN A 15 6.75 0.23 20.17
CA GLN A 15 5.44 -0.29 19.77
C GLN A 15 4.98 0.32 18.43
N LEU A 16 5.11 1.63 18.22
CA LEU A 16 4.78 2.29 16.94
C LEU A 16 5.61 1.74 15.77
N VAL A 17 6.92 1.62 15.95
CA VAL A 17 7.82 1.09 14.92
C VAL A 17 7.41 -0.34 14.55
N HIS A 18 7.08 -1.15 15.56
CA HIS A 18 6.60 -2.51 15.34
C HIS A 18 5.25 -2.52 14.60
N LEU A 19 4.33 -1.64 14.98
CA LEU A 19 3.00 -1.50 14.38
C LEU A 19 3.07 -1.12 12.90
N ILE A 20 3.90 -0.13 12.54
CA ILE A 20 4.13 0.26 11.14
C ILE A 20 4.66 -0.94 10.32
N ARG A 21 5.61 -1.70 10.88
CA ARG A 21 6.19 -2.88 10.23
C ARG A 21 5.17 -4.01 10.05
N LEU A 22 4.31 -4.25 11.05
CA LEU A 22 3.23 -5.24 10.95
C LEU A 22 2.18 -4.84 9.91
N ALA A 23 1.73 -3.58 9.91
CA ALA A 23 0.79 -3.07 8.92
C ALA A 23 1.36 -3.16 7.49
N SER A 24 2.65 -2.85 7.31
CA SER A 24 3.36 -3.04 6.04
C SER A 24 3.39 -4.51 5.61
N THR A 25 3.62 -5.43 6.57
CA THR A 25 3.63 -6.88 6.32
C THR A 25 2.26 -7.40 5.90
N ALA A 26 1.18 -6.96 6.56
CA ALA A 26 -0.19 -7.29 6.17
C ALA A 26 -0.48 -6.84 4.72
N MET A 27 -0.11 -5.61 4.37
CA MET A 27 -0.25 -5.08 3.01
C MET A 27 0.58 -5.85 1.98
N ARG A 28 1.80 -6.29 2.33
CA ARG A 28 2.63 -7.16 1.47
C ARG A 28 1.96 -8.49 1.20
N HIS A 29 1.39 -9.15 2.21
CA HIS A 29 0.67 -10.41 2.02
C HIS A 29 -0.56 -10.23 1.14
N ALA A 30 -1.36 -9.19 1.37
CA ALA A 30 -2.52 -8.87 0.55
C ALA A 30 -2.13 -8.59 -0.91
N THR A 31 -1.06 -7.83 -1.12
CA THR A 31 -0.55 -7.50 -2.44
C THR A 31 0.03 -8.71 -3.16
N ALA A 32 0.72 -9.61 -2.46
CA ALA A 32 1.18 -10.88 -3.02
C ALA A 32 0.00 -11.75 -3.48
N ALA A 33 -1.11 -11.75 -2.74
CA ALA A 33 -2.32 -12.46 -3.14
C ALA A 33 -2.94 -11.91 -4.44
N LEU A 34 -2.73 -10.62 -4.74
CA LEU A 34 -3.16 -9.99 -5.99
C LEU A 34 -2.33 -10.43 -7.20
N PHE A 35 -1.03 -10.73 -6.99
CA PHE A 35 -0.09 -11.05 -8.07
C PHE A 35 0.06 -12.55 -8.34
N ASN A 36 -0.12 -13.39 -7.32
CA ASN A 36 0.18 -14.81 -7.41
C ASN A 36 -1.08 -15.66 -7.59
N ALA A 37 -0.97 -16.66 -8.48
CA ALA A 37 -1.98 -17.71 -8.61
C ALA A 37 -2.15 -18.48 -7.28
N ASP A 38 -1.06 -18.67 -6.55
CA ASP A 38 -1.03 -19.27 -5.21
C ASP A 38 -0.59 -18.20 -4.18
N PRO A 39 -1.53 -17.63 -3.40
CA PRO A 39 -1.25 -16.52 -2.51
C PRO A 39 -0.69 -17.04 -1.17
N PRO A 40 -0.16 -16.17 -0.29
CA PRO A 40 -0.06 -16.56 1.11
C PRO A 40 -1.43 -17.05 1.63
N ALA A 41 -1.41 -18.06 2.51
CA ALA A 41 -2.63 -18.63 3.08
C ALA A 41 -3.52 -17.52 3.67
N ALA A 42 -4.83 -17.60 3.47
CA ALA A 42 -5.78 -16.61 4.00
C ALA A 42 -5.61 -16.43 5.52
N GLU A 43 -5.25 -17.50 6.23
CA GLU A 43 -4.88 -17.51 7.65
C GLU A 43 -3.71 -16.57 7.96
N SER A 44 -2.69 -16.48 7.09
CA SER A 44 -1.54 -15.58 7.28
C SER A 44 -1.92 -14.11 7.16
N ILE A 45 -2.89 -13.77 6.30
CA ILE A 45 -3.39 -12.40 6.16
C ILE A 45 -4.22 -12.02 7.39
N THR A 46 -5.10 -12.93 7.83
CA THR A 46 -5.91 -12.75 9.04
C THR A 46 -5.02 -12.61 10.28
N ALA A 47 -4.04 -13.50 10.47
CA ALA A 47 -3.12 -13.45 11.61
C ALA A 47 -2.32 -12.13 11.63
N ALA A 48 -1.86 -11.64 10.48
CA ALA A 48 -1.18 -10.35 10.40
C ALA A 48 -2.09 -9.18 10.80
N TYR A 49 -3.37 -9.22 10.43
CA TYR A 49 -4.35 -8.20 10.84
C TYR A 49 -4.66 -8.26 12.33
N GLU A 50 -4.86 -9.46 12.89
CA GLU A 50 -5.09 -9.64 14.33
C GLU A 50 -3.88 -9.15 15.14
N ALA A 51 -2.66 -9.44 14.70
CA ALA A 51 -1.44 -8.95 15.33
C ALA A 51 -1.35 -7.41 15.31
N VAL A 52 -1.77 -6.76 14.20
CA VAL A 52 -1.91 -5.30 14.15
C VAL A 52 -2.92 -4.85 15.20
N SER A 53 -4.14 -5.42 15.21
CA SER A 53 -5.20 -5.02 16.13
C SER A 53 -4.78 -5.09 17.60
N VAL A 54 -4.17 -6.19 18.03
CA VAL A 54 -3.73 -6.37 19.42
C VAL A 54 -2.71 -5.31 19.82
N LEU A 55 -1.72 -5.06 18.96
CA LEU A 55 -0.68 -4.08 19.26
C LEU A 55 -1.22 -2.66 19.32
N ARG A 56 -2.26 -2.36 18.53
CA ARG A 56 -2.96 -1.07 18.59
C ARG A 56 -3.69 -0.88 19.90
N ASP A 57 -4.45 -1.88 20.36
CA ASP A 57 -5.15 -1.82 21.64
C ASP A 57 -4.16 -1.53 22.79
N GLU A 58 -3.01 -2.20 22.79
CA GLU A 58 -1.93 -1.94 23.77
C GLU A 58 -1.37 -0.52 23.67
N LEU A 59 -1.24 0.01 22.46
CA LEU A 59 -0.71 1.34 22.21
C LEU A 59 -1.70 2.44 22.59
N GLU A 60 -2.98 2.25 22.29
CA GLU A 60 -4.07 3.14 22.70
C GLU A 60 -4.17 3.22 24.23
N ASP A 61 -4.11 2.08 24.92
CA ASP A 61 -4.07 2.03 26.38
C ASP A 61 -2.86 2.78 26.96
N HIS A 62 -1.68 2.57 26.38
CA HIS A 62 -0.45 3.24 26.80
C HIS A 62 -0.53 4.76 26.55
N ALA A 63 -1.04 5.17 25.40
CA ALA A 63 -1.25 6.58 25.06
C ALA A 63 -2.27 7.23 26.00
N ALA A 64 -3.36 6.55 26.34
CA ALA A 64 -4.37 7.04 27.28
C ALA A 64 -3.77 7.30 28.67
N VAL A 65 -2.90 6.40 29.17
CA VAL A 65 -2.17 6.60 30.43
C VAL A 65 -1.27 7.84 30.36
N LEU A 66 -0.49 7.99 29.30
CA LEU A 66 0.43 9.13 29.14
C LEU A 66 -0.33 10.47 29.01
N LEU A 67 -1.45 10.49 28.29
CA LEU A 67 -2.33 11.67 28.17
C LEU A 67 -3.04 12.01 29.48
N GLY A 68 -3.41 11.01 30.30
CA GLY A 68 -3.95 11.22 31.64
C GLY A 68 -2.97 11.95 32.57
N LEU A 69 -1.67 11.73 32.37
CA LEU A 69 -0.59 12.37 33.12
C LEU A 69 -0.19 13.76 32.60
N ARG A 70 -0.93 14.34 31.64
CA ARG A 70 -0.60 15.59 30.93
C ARG A 70 -0.16 16.77 31.79
N VAL A 71 -0.66 16.91 33.03
CA VAL A 71 -0.29 18.00 33.94
C VAL A 71 1.19 17.93 34.36
N GLN A 72 1.80 16.74 34.25
CA GLN A 72 3.18 16.48 34.68
C GLN A 72 4.16 16.27 33.51
N SER A 73 3.67 16.37 32.27
CA SER A 73 4.43 16.08 31.05
C SER A 73 4.95 17.36 30.39
N GLY A 74 6.11 17.27 29.74
CA GLY A 74 6.60 18.37 28.89
C GLY A 74 5.74 18.56 27.64
N VAL A 75 5.76 19.75 27.03
CA VAL A 75 5.03 20.01 25.77
C VAL A 75 5.45 19.05 24.66
N LEU A 76 6.76 18.78 24.54
CA LEU A 76 7.30 17.87 23.53
C LEU A 76 6.83 16.42 23.76
N GLU A 77 6.78 15.97 25.01
CA GLU A 77 6.25 14.65 25.40
C GLU A 77 4.78 14.51 24.98
N LEU A 78 3.96 15.53 25.24
CA LEU A 78 2.54 15.54 24.85
C LEU A 78 2.36 15.48 23.32
N LEU A 79 3.13 16.27 22.58
CA LEU A 79 3.09 16.27 21.11
C LEU A 79 3.52 14.90 20.54
N ALA A 80 4.52 14.26 21.14
CA ALA A 80 4.96 12.92 20.73
C ALA A 80 3.86 11.87 20.97
N THR A 81 3.16 11.91 22.11
CA THR A 81 2.01 11.02 22.37
C THR A 81 0.86 11.27 21.40
N ILE A 82 0.56 12.52 21.07
CA ILE A 82 -0.49 12.84 20.09
C ILE A 82 -0.09 12.33 18.69
N ALA A 83 1.18 12.52 18.30
CA ALA A 83 1.70 11.99 17.05
C ALA A 83 1.60 10.45 17.00
N ALA A 84 1.88 9.77 18.12
CA ALA A 84 1.71 8.32 18.24
C ALA A 84 0.28 7.87 17.92
N VAL A 85 -0.73 8.54 18.51
CA VAL A 85 -2.15 8.25 18.27
C VAL A 85 -2.53 8.48 16.80
N HIS A 86 -1.99 9.52 16.16
CA HIS A 86 -2.23 9.73 14.72
C HIS A 86 -1.59 8.65 13.85
N ILE A 87 -0.37 8.23 14.18
CA ILE A 87 0.31 7.15 13.46
C ILE A 87 -0.45 5.84 13.63
N ASP A 88 -0.95 5.54 14.83
CA ASP A 88 -1.80 4.38 15.10
C ASP A 88 -3.02 4.33 14.16
N ALA A 89 -3.79 5.41 14.10
CA ALA A 89 -4.97 5.50 13.23
C ALA A 89 -4.62 5.33 11.74
N GLU A 90 -3.47 5.83 11.29
CA GLU A 90 -3.01 5.60 9.91
C GLU A 90 -2.60 4.14 9.67
N THR A 91 -2.00 3.47 10.66
CA THR A 91 -1.68 2.04 10.55
C THR A 91 -2.91 1.15 10.56
N GLU A 92 -3.97 1.52 11.31
CA GLU A 92 -5.29 0.88 11.22
C GLU A 92 -5.79 0.87 9.79
N ARG A 93 -5.77 2.05 9.19
CA ARG A 93 -6.26 2.26 7.83
C ARG A 93 -5.46 1.43 6.83
N ILE A 94 -4.14 1.31 6.99
CA ILE A 94 -3.31 0.39 6.18
C ILE A 94 -3.76 -1.06 6.39
N GLY A 95 -4.02 -1.49 7.63
CA GLY A 95 -4.51 -2.83 7.94
C GLY A 95 -5.89 -3.13 7.32
N GLN A 96 -6.83 -2.19 7.39
CA GLN A 96 -8.15 -2.30 6.77
C GLN A 96 -8.03 -2.37 5.24
N LEU A 97 -7.22 -1.51 4.63
CA LEU A 97 -6.94 -1.54 3.18
C LEU A 97 -6.30 -2.88 2.76
N ALA A 98 -5.41 -3.46 3.59
CA ALA A 98 -4.83 -4.77 3.30
C ALA A 98 -5.90 -5.87 3.24
N ARG A 99 -6.90 -5.84 4.15
CA ARG A 99 -8.04 -6.76 4.09
C ARG A 99 -8.86 -6.58 2.82
N GLU A 100 -9.16 -5.33 2.44
CA GLU A 100 -9.89 -5.03 1.20
C GLU A 100 -9.13 -5.53 -0.04
N VAL A 101 -7.82 -5.33 -0.10
CA VAL A 101 -6.97 -5.82 -1.20
C VAL A 101 -6.98 -7.35 -1.27
N ALA A 102 -6.90 -8.03 -0.12
CA ALA A 102 -6.99 -9.49 -0.06
C ALA A 102 -8.37 -10.00 -0.53
N ASP A 103 -9.45 -9.31 -0.19
CA ASP A 103 -10.81 -9.65 -0.63
C ASP A 103 -10.99 -9.47 -2.13
N ILE A 104 -10.44 -8.38 -2.69
CA ILE A 104 -10.38 -8.15 -4.13
C ILE A 104 -9.61 -9.27 -4.82
N ALA A 105 -8.45 -9.66 -4.27
CA ALA A 105 -7.63 -10.74 -4.81
C ALA A 105 -8.37 -12.08 -4.81
N ARG A 106 -9.08 -12.43 -3.72
CA ARG A 106 -9.91 -13.64 -3.64
C ARG A 106 -11.04 -13.63 -4.66
N THR A 107 -11.78 -12.54 -4.74
CA THR A 107 -12.93 -12.39 -5.66
C THR A 107 -12.49 -12.50 -7.12
N ARG A 108 -11.34 -11.90 -7.47
CA ARG A 108 -10.81 -11.93 -8.84
C ARG A 108 -10.41 -13.30 -9.35
N ARG A 109 -10.10 -14.27 -8.48
CA ARG A 109 -9.71 -15.62 -8.91
C ARG A 109 -10.77 -16.32 -9.76
N GLY A 110 -12.03 -15.91 -9.63
CA GLY A 110 -13.12 -16.42 -10.46
C GLY A 110 -13.29 -15.74 -11.81
N TRP A 111 -12.65 -14.59 -12.07
CA TRP A 111 -12.94 -13.70 -13.21
C TRP A 111 -11.70 -13.41 -14.09
N ALA A 112 -11.88 -12.65 -15.17
CA ALA A 112 -10.84 -12.34 -16.16
C ALA A 112 -9.56 -11.75 -15.54
N SER A 113 -8.40 -12.18 -16.08
CA SER A 113 -7.07 -11.78 -15.61
C SER A 113 -6.79 -10.29 -15.80
N ILE A 114 -6.11 -9.68 -14.81
CA ILE A 114 -5.57 -8.32 -14.90
C ILE A 114 -4.60 -8.25 -16.09
N SER A 115 -4.66 -7.19 -16.90
CA SER A 115 -3.71 -7.01 -18.00
C SER A 115 -2.28 -6.88 -17.46
N ALA A 116 -1.32 -7.53 -18.12
CA ALA A 116 0.10 -7.49 -17.74
C ALA A 116 0.65 -6.06 -17.56
N PRO A 117 0.28 -5.07 -18.39
CA PRO A 117 0.79 -3.71 -18.20
C PRO A 117 0.24 -3.01 -16.95
N LEU A 118 -0.99 -3.31 -16.54
CA LEU A 118 -1.56 -2.81 -15.27
C LEU A 118 -0.92 -3.49 -14.06
N LEU A 119 -0.60 -4.78 -14.16
CA LEU A 119 0.16 -5.50 -13.14
C LEU A 119 1.55 -4.89 -12.90
N GLY A 120 2.22 -4.43 -13.97
CA GLY A 120 3.49 -3.71 -13.87
C GLY A 120 3.38 -2.45 -13.01
N VAL A 121 2.42 -1.58 -13.32
CA VAL A 121 2.17 -0.33 -12.56
C VAL A 121 1.82 -0.62 -11.09
N LEU A 122 0.99 -1.65 -10.84
CA LEU A 122 0.63 -2.03 -9.47
C LEU A 122 1.83 -2.56 -8.68
N ARG A 123 2.77 -3.26 -9.34
CA ARG A 123 3.98 -3.77 -8.71
C ARG A 123 4.90 -2.62 -8.31
N GLU A 124 5.18 -1.70 -9.23
CA GLU A 124 5.98 -0.51 -8.95
C GLU A 124 5.37 0.32 -7.81
N LEU A 125 4.04 0.54 -7.83
CA LEU A 125 3.33 1.22 -6.77
C LEU A 125 3.50 0.52 -5.42
N SER A 126 3.37 -0.80 -5.38
CA SER A 126 3.50 -1.57 -4.15
C SER A 126 4.90 -1.45 -3.55
N GLU A 127 5.95 -1.46 -4.38
CA GLU A 127 7.33 -1.28 -3.94
C GLU A 127 7.53 0.09 -3.30
N VAL A 128 7.00 1.15 -3.94
CA VAL A 128 7.00 2.52 -3.39
C VAL A 128 6.31 2.57 -2.02
N CYS A 129 5.14 1.95 -1.90
CA CYS A 129 4.40 1.88 -0.63
C CYS A 129 5.25 1.24 0.47
N PHE A 130 5.87 0.09 0.19
CA PHE A 130 6.60 -0.65 1.21
C PHE A 130 7.92 0.03 1.60
N GLU A 131 8.64 0.63 0.64
CA GLU A 131 9.80 1.47 0.94
C GLU A 131 9.41 2.66 1.83
N THR A 132 8.27 3.28 1.54
CA THR A 132 7.79 4.45 2.29
C THR A 132 7.41 4.07 3.71
N ALA A 133 6.73 2.93 3.90
CA ALA A 133 6.41 2.41 5.23
C ALA A 133 7.67 2.04 6.04
N ALA A 134 8.68 1.43 5.41
CA ALA A 134 9.95 1.15 6.06
C ALA A 134 10.66 2.43 6.52
N LYS A 135 10.76 3.42 5.64
CA LYS A 135 11.35 4.72 5.99
C LYS A 135 10.55 5.46 7.06
N ALA A 136 9.22 5.36 7.05
CA ALA A 136 8.38 5.93 8.10
C ALA A 136 8.72 5.32 9.47
N ALA A 137 8.90 3.99 9.54
CA ALA A 137 9.35 3.31 10.76
C ALA A 137 10.73 3.83 11.22
N ASP A 138 11.68 4.00 10.30
CA ASP A 138 13.03 4.51 10.62
C ASP A 138 13.00 5.97 11.09
N VAL A 139 12.11 6.80 10.53
CA VAL A 139 11.90 8.19 10.95
C VAL A 139 11.30 8.26 12.36
N VAL A 140 10.33 7.40 12.66
CA VAL A 140 9.74 7.29 14.00
C VAL A 140 10.76 6.80 15.02
N GLU A 141 11.60 5.83 14.65
CA GLU A 141 12.66 5.32 15.50
C GLU A 141 13.73 6.40 15.80
N SER A 142 14.18 7.11 14.76
CA SER A 142 15.26 8.11 14.87
C SER A 142 14.82 9.50 15.34
N HIS A 143 13.51 9.79 15.38
CA HIS A 143 12.93 11.10 15.73
C HIS A 143 13.54 12.29 14.96
N THR A 144 13.99 12.06 13.72
CA THR A 144 14.72 13.07 12.94
C THR A 144 13.77 13.86 12.04
N ALA A 145 13.64 15.17 12.29
CA ALA A 145 12.70 16.05 11.56
C ALA A 145 13.05 16.19 10.07
N THR A 146 14.34 16.29 9.73
CA THR A 146 14.80 16.41 8.33
C THR A 146 14.39 15.19 7.50
N SER A 147 14.57 13.99 8.04
CA SER A 147 14.18 12.76 7.35
C SER A 147 12.67 12.63 7.16
N ALA A 148 11.86 13.21 8.05
CA ALA A 148 10.40 13.22 7.90
C ALA A 148 9.95 14.09 6.72
N VAL A 149 10.55 15.27 6.55
CA VAL A 149 10.25 16.18 5.43
C VAL A 149 10.69 15.58 4.09
N GLU A 150 11.90 15.02 4.05
CA GLU A 150 12.41 14.32 2.85
C GLU A 150 11.53 13.14 2.46
N LEU A 151 11.08 12.35 3.44
CA LEU A 151 10.17 11.25 3.21
C LEU A 151 8.84 11.73 2.62
N ALA A 152 8.23 12.78 3.20
CA ALA A 152 6.97 13.33 2.72
C ALA A 152 7.07 13.85 1.27
N ALA A 153 8.15 14.56 0.94
CA ALA A 153 8.37 15.07 -0.41
C ALA A 153 8.53 13.93 -1.43
N ARG A 154 9.41 12.96 -1.15
CA ARG A 154 9.66 11.80 -2.04
C ARG A 154 8.42 10.93 -2.22
N CYS A 155 7.65 10.76 -1.14
CA CYS A 155 6.37 10.07 -1.14
C CYS A 155 5.40 10.74 -2.12
N HIS A 156 5.16 12.05 -1.95
CA HIS A 156 4.23 12.80 -2.80
C HIS A 156 4.59 12.71 -4.29
N GLU A 157 5.86 12.88 -4.64
CA GLU A 157 6.35 12.80 -6.02
C GLU A 157 6.08 11.42 -6.64
N ARG A 158 6.53 10.33 -5.99
CA ARG A 158 6.38 8.97 -6.52
C ARG A 158 4.91 8.55 -6.61
N PHE A 159 4.08 8.86 -5.61
CA PHE A 159 2.66 8.52 -5.67
C PHE A 159 1.91 9.29 -6.77
N ALA A 160 2.26 10.55 -7.02
CA ALA A 160 1.67 11.32 -8.10
C ALA A 160 1.97 10.72 -9.48
N GLU A 161 3.19 10.21 -9.70
CA GLU A 161 3.57 9.53 -10.95
C GLU A 161 2.72 8.28 -11.21
N HIS A 162 2.57 7.42 -10.21
CA HIS A 162 1.79 6.19 -10.32
C HIS A 162 0.29 6.47 -10.49
N ALA A 163 -0.25 7.50 -9.83
CA ALA A 163 -1.63 7.94 -10.02
C ALA A 163 -1.89 8.39 -11.48
N ARG A 164 -0.94 9.09 -12.10
CA ARG A 164 -1.01 9.47 -13.53
C ARG A 164 -0.93 8.25 -14.45
N ALA A 165 -0.13 7.25 -14.11
CA ALA A 165 -0.05 5.99 -14.86
C ALA A 165 -1.38 5.22 -14.82
N LEU A 166 -1.97 5.06 -13.64
CA LEU A 166 -3.27 4.39 -13.46
C LEU A 166 -4.41 5.10 -14.19
N THR A 167 -4.44 6.43 -14.15
CA THR A 167 -5.46 7.24 -14.85
C THR A 167 -5.40 7.05 -16.36
N ARG A 168 -4.18 7.01 -16.93
CA ARG A 168 -3.98 6.70 -18.36
C ARG A 168 -4.50 5.31 -18.71
N TYR A 169 -4.19 4.29 -17.89
CA TYR A 169 -4.73 2.94 -18.10
C TYR A 169 -6.25 2.88 -18.03
N ARG A 170 -6.87 3.59 -17.07
CA ARG A 170 -8.34 3.67 -16.97
C ARG A 170 -8.96 4.33 -18.19
N ALA A 171 -8.36 5.41 -18.71
CA ALA A 171 -8.81 6.03 -19.95
C ALA A 171 -8.70 5.07 -21.14
N LEU A 172 -7.61 4.30 -21.23
CA LEU A 172 -7.41 3.28 -22.28
C LEU A 172 -8.41 2.11 -22.17
N LEU A 173 -8.76 1.66 -20.96
CA LEU A 173 -9.77 0.62 -20.74
C LEU A 173 -11.19 1.14 -21.01
N ALA A 174 -11.46 2.42 -20.72
CA ALA A 174 -12.74 3.07 -21.02
C ALA A 174 -12.95 3.31 -22.53
N VAL A 175 -11.89 3.46 -23.32
CA VAL A 175 -11.94 3.56 -24.79
C VAL A 175 -12.22 2.20 -25.46
N GLY A 176 -12.23 1.11 -24.69
CA GLY A 176 -12.69 -0.20 -25.13
C GLY A 176 -11.62 -0.98 -25.90
N ALA A 177 -11.39 -2.22 -25.48
CA ALA A 177 -10.86 -3.22 -26.40
C ALA A 177 -11.82 -3.32 -27.60
N PRO A 178 -11.35 -3.34 -28.86
CA PRO A 178 -12.24 -3.52 -30.00
C PRO A 178 -12.85 -4.92 -29.92
N SER A 179 -14.02 -5.03 -29.30
CA SER A 179 -14.82 -6.24 -29.26
C SER A 179 -15.48 -6.43 -30.62
N GLY A 180 -14.79 -7.12 -31.53
CA GLY A 180 -15.36 -7.62 -32.78
C GLY A 180 -14.51 -7.37 -34.02
N ARG A 181 -14.55 -8.32 -34.97
CA ARG A 181 -13.81 -8.35 -36.26
C ARG A 181 -13.97 -7.09 -37.15
N GLY A 182 -14.89 -6.16 -36.81
CA GLY A 182 -15.11 -4.91 -37.53
C GLY A 182 -14.30 -3.70 -37.03
N GLY A 183 -13.84 -3.68 -35.77
CA GLY A 183 -13.28 -2.47 -35.15
C GLY A 183 -11.86 -2.10 -35.58
N MET A 184 -11.02 -3.08 -35.96
CA MET A 184 -9.63 -2.83 -36.35
C MET A 184 -9.45 -2.36 -37.79
N ARG A 185 -10.47 -2.49 -38.66
CA ARG A 185 -10.32 -2.20 -40.09
C ARG A 185 -10.44 -0.71 -40.43
N GLY A 186 -10.88 0.13 -39.48
CA GLY A 186 -11.17 1.55 -39.70
C GLY A 186 -10.20 2.54 -39.05
N ASN A 187 -9.23 2.11 -38.24
CA ASN A 187 -8.32 3.03 -37.56
C ASN A 187 -6.90 2.44 -37.39
N PRO A 188 -5.96 2.74 -38.30
CA PRO A 188 -4.61 2.15 -38.30
C PRO A 188 -3.77 2.56 -37.09
N GLN A 189 -3.96 3.76 -36.52
CA GLN A 189 -3.23 4.21 -35.34
C GLN A 189 -3.59 3.41 -34.07
N LEU A 190 -4.85 3.00 -33.94
CA LEU A 190 -5.29 2.14 -32.84
C LEU A 190 -4.75 0.71 -32.98
N ALA A 191 -4.67 0.19 -34.21
CA ALA A 191 -4.11 -1.12 -34.49
C ALA A 191 -2.61 -1.17 -34.19
N GLU A 192 -1.85 -0.13 -34.55
CA GLU A 192 -0.43 -0.01 -34.22
C GLU A 192 -0.21 0.05 -32.70
N SER A 193 -0.90 0.95 -31.99
CA SER A 193 -0.79 1.07 -30.52
C SER A 193 -1.13 -0.22 -29.77
N TRP A 194 -2.14 -0.97 -30.25
CA TRP A 194 -2.47 -2.30 -29.73
C TRP A 194 -1.39 -3.35 -30.03
N CYS A 195 -0.77 -3.32 -31.21
CA CYS A 195 0.32 -4.24 -31.58
C CYS A 195 1.59 -3.97 -30.75
N THR A 196 1.93 -2.70 -30.50
CA THR A 196 3.04 -2.31 -29.63
C THR A 196 2.80 -2.77 -28.19
N MET A 197 1.55 -2.69 -27.70
CA MET A 197 1.16 -3.17 -26.37
C MET A 197 1.30 -4.71 -26.21
N LYS A 198 1.12 -5.48 -27.30
CA LYS A 198 1.24 -6.95 -27.32
C LYS A 198 2.67 -7.45 -27.61
N GLY A 199 3.62 -6.56 -27.89
CA GLY A 199 5.01 -6.93 -28.18
C GLY A 199 5.23 -7.71 -29.48
N SER A 200 4.35 -7.56 -30.48
CA SER A 200 4.52 -8.21 -31.79
C SER A 200 5.23 -7.26 -32.78
N PRO A 201 6.46 -7.56 -33.23
CA PRO A 201 7.26 -6.64 -34.04
C PRO A 201 6.86 -6.61 -35.52
N SER A 202 5.89 -7.42 -35.97
CA SER A 202 5.61 -7.61 -37.40
C SER A 202 4.27 -7.07 -37.91
N GLY A 203 3.54 -6.26 -37.14
CA GLY A 203 2.28 -5.62 -37.58
C GLY A 203 1.15 -6.59 -38.00
N ARG A 204 1.31 -7.89 -37.76
CA ARG A 204 0.30 -8.92 -38.02
C ARG A 204 -0.18 -9.45 -36.69
N CYS A 205 -1.24 -8.83 -36.15
CA CYS A 205 -2.08 -9.47 -35.14
C CYS A 205 -2.76 -10.68 -35.80
N GLY A 206 -2.17 -11.86 -35.63
CA GLY A 206 -2.76 -13.12 -36.06
C GLY A 206 -4.09 -13.32 -35.35
N VAL A 207 -5.19 -13.12 -36.07
CA VAL A 207 -6.47 -13.78 -35.74
C VAL A 207 -6.28 -15.25 -36.12
N ALA A 208 -5.60 -16.01 -35.26
CA ALA A 208 -5.42 -17.44 -35.42
C ALA A 208 -6.25 -18.17 -34.35
N VAL A 209 -7.44 -18.59 -34.79
CA VAL A 209 -8.15 -19.83 -34.47
C VAL A 209 -8.21 -20.27 -32.99
N LEU A 210 -9.36 -20.03 -32.37
CA LEU A 210 -9.98 -21.03 -31.49
C LEU A 210 -11.34 -21.37 -32.12
N GLY A 211 -11.46 -22.64 -32.53
CA GLY A 211 -12.74 -23.29 -32.78
C GLY A 211 -13.42 -23.66 -31.48
#